data_AF-A0A1R1M9V7-F1
#
_entry.id   AF-A0A1R1M9V7-F1
#
_cell.length_a   1.000
_cell.length_b   1.000
_cell.length_c   1.000
_cell.angle_alpha   90.00
_cell.angle_beta   90.00
_cell.angle_gamma   90.00
#
_symmetry.space_group_name_H-M   'P 1'
#
loop_
_entity.id
_entity.type
_entity.pdbx_description
1 polymer ?
#
loop_
_entity_poly.entity_id
_entity_poly.type
_entity_poly.pdbx_seq_one_letter_code
_entity_poly.pdbx_strand_id
1 'polypeptide(L)'
;MGNYTGGTAVNRQVSGDEIFYKYHGKDNRLGKTHNYVTQKQYTSEVELRNDLAILDEWGIEIDRVTTFRPPKGTWVSEGTAAKQVGDFTDEFRPGGGYQGLLDINNLPKSSWIRTDKLPEGFKQ
;
A
#
# COMPACT_ATOMS: atom_id res chain seq x y z
N MET A 1 7.86 14.27 -8.18
CA MET A 1 8.30 13.38 -7.08
C MET A 1 7.82 11.97 -7.39
N GLY A 2 8.75 11.01 -7.40
CA GLY A 2 8.44 9.60 -7.68
C GLY A 2 8.01 8.92 -6.40
N ASN A 3 6.95 8.11 -6.46
CA ASN A 3 6.50 7.28 -5.33
C ASN A 3 7.52 6.21 -4.90
N TYR A 4 8.63 6.10 -5.63
CA TYR A 4 9.71 5.16 -5.39
C TYR A 4 11.04 5.87 -5.23
N THR A 5 11.90 5.36 -4.33
CA THR A 5 13.25 5.87 -4.10
C THR A 5 14.03 5.92 -5.41
N GLY A 6 14.64 7.07 -5.69
CA GLY A 6 15.35 7.31 -6.97
C GLY A 6 14.44 7.34 -8.20
N GLY A 7 13.11 7.40 -8.03
CA GLY A 7 12.14 7.36 -9.13
C GLY A 7 12.11 6.03 -9.88
N THR A 8 12.67 4.96 -9.31
CA THR A 8 12.84 3.67 -9.97
C THR A 8 11.84 2.65 -9.44
N ALA A 9 11.09 2.02 -10.34
CA ALA A 9 10.28 0.84 -10.05
C ALA A 9 10.73 -0.31 -10.96
N VAL A 10 10.65 -1.53 -10.44
CA VAL A 10 10.84 -2.75 -11.20
C VAL A 10 9.47 -3.31 -11.56
N ASN A 11 9.25 -3.57 -12.84
CA ASN A 11 8.07 -4.29 -13.29
C ASN A 11 8.39 -5.77 -13.34
N ARG A 12 7.60 -6.60 -12.64
CA ARG A 12 7.70 -8.05 -12.74
C ARG A 12 6.35 -8.72 -12.66
N GLN A 13 6.32 -9.99 -13.03
CA GLN A 13 5.18 -10.86 -12.78
C GLN A 13 5.36 -11.58 -11.44
N VAL A 14 4.28 -11.67 -10.67
CA VAL A 14 4.26 -12.40 -9.40
C VAL A 14 4.19 -13.91 -9.63
N SER A 15 4.71 -14.69 -8.67
CA SER A 15 4.76 -16.16 -8.74
C SER A 15 3.42 -16.84 -8.44
N GLY A 16 2.48 -16.12 -7.81
CA GLY A 16 1.12 -16.59 -7.51
C GLY A 16 0.89 -17.07 -6.08
N ASP A 17 1.95 -17.20 -5.29
CA ASP A 17 1.93 -17.53 -3.86
C ASP A 17 2.14 -16.30 -2.96
N GLU A 18 2.62 -15.20 -3.54
CA GLU A 18 2.84 -13.92 -2.87
C GLU A 18 1.56 -13.33 -2.27
N ILE A 19 1.69 -12.80 -1.05
CA ILE A 19 0.63 -12.11 -0.34
C ILE A 19 0.90 -10.61 -0.32
N PHE A 20 -0.12 -9.85 -0.65
CA PHE A 20 -0.09 -8.39 -0.60
C PHE A 20 -1.17 -7.85 0.33
N TYR A 21 -0.87 -6.74 0.98
CA TYR A 21 -1.76 -6.03 1.87
C TYR A 21 -2.00 -4.62 1.32
N LYS A 22 -3.28 -4.24 1.22
CA LYS A 22 -3.68 -2.86 0.96
C LYS A 22 -4.31 -2.28 2.20
N TYR A 23 -3.73 -1.22 2.73
CA TYR A 23 -4.29 -0.41 3.80
C TYR A 23 -5.16 0.70 3.18
N HIS A 24 -6.40 0.83 3.63
CA HIS A 24 -7.36 1.77 3.01
C HIS A 24 -8.49 2.16 3.97
N GLY A 25 -9.15 3.29 3.66
CA GLY A 25 -10.42 3.67 4.25
C GLY A 25 -11.61 2.93 3.64
N LYS A 26 -12.79 3.04 4.27
CA LYS A 26 -14.05 2.43 3.81
C LYS A 26 -14.37 2.70 2.33
N ASP A 27 -14.18 3.94 1.87
CA ASP A 27 -14.57 4.38 0.53
C ASP A 27 -13.44 4.24 -0.52
N ASN A 28 -12.24 3.83 -0.11
CA ASN A 28 -11.07 3.70 -0.98
C ASN A 28 -10.59 2.24 -1.16
N ARG A 29 -11.52 1.28 -1.13
CA ARG A 29 -11.20 -0.14 -1.35
C ARG A 29 -10.84 -0.46 -2.81
N LEU A 30 -11.57 0.11 -3.76
CA LEU A 30 -11.48 -0.19 -5.21
C LEU A 30 -11.60 1.06 -6.12
N GLY A 31 -11.74 2.25 -5.54
CA GLY A 31 -12.11 3.47 -6.28
C GLY A 31 -11.04 4.00 -7.26
N LYS A 32 -9.83 3.41 -7.26
CA LYS A 32 -8.74 3.75 -8.18
C LYS A 32 -8.32 2.51 -8.96
N THR A 33 -7.92 2.68 -10.22
CA THR A 33 -7.45 1.57 -11.08
C THR A 33 -6.17 0.93 -10.55
N HIS A 34 -5.22 1.74 -10.10
CA HIS A 34 -3.96 1.29 -9.55
C HIS A 34 -3.91 1.56 -8.06
N ASN A 35 -3.53 0.54 -7.29
CA ASN A 35 -3.53 0.63 -5.83
C ASN A 35 -2.20 0.20 -5.27
N TYR A 36 -1.72 1.01 -4.33
CA TYR A 36 -0.52 0.72 -3.58
C TYR A 36 -0.79 -0.42 -2.60
N VAL A 37 0.13 -1.36 -2.59
CA VAL A 37 0.14 -2.53 -1.72
C VAL A 37 1.52 -2.70 -1.10
N THR A 38 1.59 -3.47 -0.04
CA THR A 38 2.84 -3.88 0.60
C THR A 38 2.84 -5.40 0.86
N GLN A 39 4.00 -5.98 1.15
CA GLN A 39 4.13 -7.37 1.60
C GLN A 39 4.25 -7.48 3.14
N LYS A 40 4.32 -6.34 3.84
CA LYS A 40 4.42 -6.28 5.30
C LYS A 40 3.04 -6.10 5.94
N GLN A 41 2.82 -6.75 7.08
CA GLN A 41 1.73 -6.37 7.97
C GLN A 41 2.27 -5.42 9.04
N TYR A 42 1.56 -4.32 9.24
CA TYR A 42 1.86 -3.32 10.24
C TYR A 42 0.97 -3.51 11.46
N THR A 43 1.49 -3.13 12.62
CA THR A 43 0.78 -3.19 13.91
C THR A 43 0.29 -1.84 14.39
N SER A 44 0.82 -0.75 13.85
CA SER A 44 0.35 0.62 14.07
C SER A 44 0.33 1.45 12.78
N GLU A 45 -0.50 2.50 12.80
CA GLU A 45 -0.63 3.46 11.70
C GLU A 45 0.64 4.31 11.55
N VAL A 46 1.30 4.66 12.65
CA VAL A 46 2.57 5.40 12.62
C VAL A 46 3.65 4.59 11.89
N GLU A 47 3.76 3.29 12.16
CA GLU A 47 4.72 2.42 11.48
C GLU A 47 4.41 2.32 9.98
N LEU A 48 3.15 2.08 9.63
CA LEU A 48 2.66 2.03 8.25
C LEU A 48 3.00 3.32 7.49
N ARG A 49 2.65 4.48 8.07
CA ARG A 49 2.85 5.79 7.45
C ARG A 49 4.31 6.13 7.27
N ASN A 50 5.15 5.82 8.25
CA ASN A 50 6.59 6.04 8.16
C ASN A 50 7.23 5.18 7.07
N ASP A 51 6.88 3.90 7.03
CA ASP A 51 7.51 2.92 6.12
C ASP A 51 7.05 3.12 4.67
N LEU A 52 5.77 3.43 4.44
CA LEU A 52 5.20 3.64 3.12
C LEU A 52 5.13 5.12 2.69
N ALA A 53 5.66 6.01 3.51
CA ALA A 53 5.66 7.46 3.30
C ALA A 53 4.27 8.05 3.00
N ILE A 54 3.28 7.71 3.82
CA ILE A 54 1.90 8.20 3.70
C ILE A 54 1.73 9.37 4.66
N LEU A 55 1.56 10.58 4.11
CA LEU A 55 1.40 11.79 4.91
C LEU A 55 0.00 11.88 5.54
N ASP A 56 -0.07 12.41 6.76
CA ASP A 56 -1.32 12.73 7.47
C ASP A 56 -2.08 13.84 6.75
N GLU A 57 -1.37 14.85 6.22
CA GLU A 57 -1.99 15.99 5.51
C GLU A 57 -2.80 15.59 4.27
N TRP A 58 -2.59 14.37 3.73
CA TRP A 58 -3.40 13.83 2.64
C TRP A 58 -4.84 13.49 3.06
N GLY A 59 -5.16 13.54 4.36
CA GLY A 59 -6.51 13.35 4.89
C GLY A 59 -7.05 11.93 4.67
N ILE A 60 -6.17 10.95 4.45
CA ILE A 60 -6.56 9.57 4.20
C ILE A 60 -6.85 8.89 5.54
N GLU A 61 -8.09 8.50 5.77
CA GLU A 61 -8.43 7.60 6.88
C GLU A 61 -8.07 6.15 6.50
N ILE A 62 -7.32 5.49 7.37
CA ILE A 62 -6.91 4.08 7.22
C ILE A 62 -7.61 3.27 8.31
N ASP A 63 -8.68 2.56 7.96
CA ASP A 63 -9.49 1.80 8.92
C ASP A 63 -9.57 0.30 8.58
N ARG A 64 -9.05 -0.11 7.41
CA ARG A 64 -9.15 -1.47 6.89
C ARG A 64 -7.85 -1.91 6.24
N VAL A 65 -7.66 -3.23 6.25
CA VAL A 65 -6.65 -3.91 5.44
C VAL A 65 -7.31 -4.97 4.59
N THR A 66 -6.96 -5.01 3.31
CA THR A 66 -7.31 -6.10 2.41
C THR A 66 -6.10 -6.96 2.13
N THR A 67 -6.28 -8.28 2.23
CA THR A 67 -5.29 -9.27 1.83
C THR A 67 -5.58 -9.81 0.43
N PHE A 68 -4.57 -9.78 -0.42
CA PHE A 68 -4.59 -10.30 -1.78
C PHE A 68 -3.59 -11.43 -1.98
N ARG A 69 -3.97 -12.40 -2.81
CA ARG A 69 -3.06 -13.34 -3.46
C ARG A 69 -3.31 -13.30 -4.97
N PRO A 70 -2.62 -12.44 -5.72
CA PRO A 70 -2.77 -12.38 -7.16
C PRO A 70 -2.31 -13.69 -7.82
N PRO A 71 -2.91 -14.13 -8.94
CA PRO A 71 -2.46 -15.32 -9.63
C PRO A 71 -1.06 -15.12 -10.23
N LYS A 72 -0.37 -16.24 -10.49
CA LYS A 72 0.88 -16.25 -11.23
C LYS A 72 0.73 -15.49 -12.54
N GLY A 73 1.71 -14.65 -12.88
CA GLY A 73 1.68 -13.85 -14.11
C GLY A 73 1.05 -12.47 -13.96
N THR A 74 0.47 -12.14 -12.79
CA THR A 74 0.00 -10.77 -12.52
C THR A 74 1.17 -9.81 -12.49
N TRP A 75 1.06 -8.70 -13.22
CA TRP A 75 2.07 -7.64 -13.19
C TRP A 75 1.98 -6.81 -11.92
N VAL A 76 3.15 -6.54 -11.33
CA VAL A 76 3.36 -5.58 -10.26
C VAL A 76 4.49 -4.63 -10.66
N SER A 77 4.27 -3.33 -10.45
CA SER A 77 5.35 -2.34 -10.44
C SER A 77 5.76 -2.13 -8.99
N GLU A 78 6.98 -2.48 -8.62
CA GLU A 78 7.40 -2.48 -7.22
C GLU A 78 8.71 -1.72 -6.99
N GLY A 79 8.89 -1.26 -5.77
CA GLY A 79 10.11 -0.59 -5.34
C GLY A 79 10.04 -0.16 -3.89
N THR A 80 11.06 0.56 -3.46
CA THR A 80 11.12 1.16 -2.12
C THR A 80 10.30 2.45 -2.12
N ALA A 81 9.41 2.64 -1.16
CA ALA A 81 8.67 3.89 -0.99
C ALA A 81 9.64 5.07 -0.82
N ALA A 82 9.48 6.09 -1.65
CA ALA A 82 10.28 7.31 -1.53
C ALA A 82 9.88 8.09 -0.28
N LYS A 83 10.87 8.74 0.35
CA LYS A 83 10.60 9.74 1.40
C LYS A 83 9.61 10.80 0.92
N GLN A 84 8.75 11.27 1.82
CA GLN A 84 7.81 12.36 1.59
C GLN A 84 8.00 13.46 2.62
N VAL A 85 7.80 14.69 2.18
CA VAL A 85 7.81 15.91 3.00
C VAL A 85 6.47 16.59 2.75
N GLY A 86 5.83 17.06 3.82
CA GLY A 86 4.56 17.78 3.71
C GLY A 86 4.69 19.03 2.85
N ASP A 87 3.69 19.28 2.02
CA ASP A 87 3.59 20.51 1.23
C ASP A 87 3.09 21.68 2.08
N PHE A 88 2.29 21.38 3.11
CA PHE A 88 1.62 22.37 3.97
C PHE A 88 1.96 22.22 5.45
N THR A 89 2.74 21.20 5.81
CA THR A 89 3.12 20.85 7.17
C THR A 89 4.62 20.56 7.25
N ASP A 90 5.20 20.60 8.45
CA ASP A 90 6.57 20.12 8.70
C ASP A 90 6.64 18.58 8.81
N GLU A 91 5.63 17.86 8.31
CA GLU A 91 5.57 16.41 8.36
C GLU A 91 6.68 15.81 7.48
N PHE A 92 7.38 14.83 8.04
CA PHE A 92 8.38 14.07 7.33
C PHE A 92 8.13 12.58 7.51
N ARG A 93 8.03 11.85 6.40
CA ARG A 93 7.96 10.39 6.40
C ARG A 93 9.16 9.81 5.66
N PRO A 94 9.98 8.97 6.31
CA PRO A 94 11.24 8.50 5.73
C PRO A 94 11.04 7.58 4.53
N GLY A 95 9.89 6.89 4.43
CA GLY A 95 9.72 5.80 3.48
C GLY A 95 10.69 4.65 3.77
N GLY A 96 11.08 3.93 2.73
CA GLY A 96 12.01 2.80 2.86
C GLY A 96 11.34 1.42 2.84
N GLY A 97 10.03 1.36 3.05
CA GLY A 97 9.25 0.14 2.98
C GLY A 97 9.06 -0.35 1.55
N TYR A 98 8.78 -1.65 1.41
CA TYR A 98 8.34 -2.21 0.14
C TYR A 98 6.98 -1.64 -0.25
N GLN A 99 6.87 -1.16 -1.48
CA GLN A 99 5.63 -0.72 -2.09
C GLN A 99 5.48 -1.35 -3.49
N GLY A 100 4.33 -1.95 -3.74
CA GLY A 100 3.90 -2.43 -5.05
C GLY A 100 2.72 -1.63 -5.56
N LEU A 101 2.56 -1.53 -6.86
CA LEU A 101 1.39 -1.02 -7.55
C LEU A 101 0.76 -2.15 -8.34
N LEU A 102 -0.46 -2.52 -7.96
CA LEU A 102 -1.27 -3.55 -8.63
C LEU A 102 -2.50 -2.90 -9.29
N ASP A 103 -2.84 -3.36 -10.48
CA ASP A 103 -4.15 -3.14 -11.07
C ASP A 103 -5.17 -4.11 -10.44
N ILE A 104 -5.76 -3.69 -9.33
CA ILE A 104 -6.69 -4.55 -8.57
C ILE A 104 -8.05 -4.69 -9.25
N ASN A 105 -8.38 -3.84 -10.22
CA ASN A 105 -9.63 -3.95 -10.98
C ASN A 105 -9.57 -5.09 -11.99
N ASN A 106 -8.36 -5.44 -12.43
CA ASN A 106 -8.14 -6.57 -13.33
C ASN A 106 -7.73 -7.86 -12.59
N LEU A 107 -7.72 -7.85 -11.26
CA LEU A 107 -7.52 -9.07 -10.48
C LEU A 107 -8.81 -9.91 -10.48
N PRO A 108 -8.71 -11.25 -10.64
CA PRO A 108 -9.87 -12.10 -10.47
C PRO A 108 -10.35 -12.02 -9.01
N LYS A 109 -11.67 -12.12 -8.79
CA LYS A 109 -12.25 -12.06 -7.44
C LYS A 109 -11.64 -13.09 -6.46
N SER A 110 -11.16 -14.22 -6.98
CA SER A 110 -10.47 -15.25 -6.20
C SER A 110 -9.13 -14.80 -5.60
N SER A 111 -8.53 -13.72 -6.12
CA SER A 111 -7.35 -13.09 -5.51
C SER A 111 -7.66 -12.35 -4.22
N TRP A 112 -8.94 -12.05 -3.96
CA TRP A 112 -9.37 -11.39 -2.75
C TRP A 112 -9.51 -12.42 -1.62
N ILE A 113 -8.60 -12.41 -0.66
CA ILE A 113 -8.66 -13.37 0.45
C ILE A 113 -9.67 -12.88 1.49
N ARG A 114 -9.46 -11.66 2.00
CA ARG A 114 -10.35 -11.05 2.99
C ARG A 114 -10.10 -9.55 3.13
N THR A 115 -11.04 -8.86 3.76
CA THR A 115 -10.89 -7.47 4.20
C THR A 115 -11.26 -7.39 5.67
N ASP A 116 -10.32 -6.96 6.48
CA ASP A 116 -10.46 -6.87 7.93
C ASP A 116 -10.54 -5.39 8.34
N LYS A 117 -11.31 -5.10 9.40
CA LYS A 117 -11.23 -3.81 10.09
C LYS A 117 -9.98 -3.80 10.94
N LEU A 118 -9.23 -2.72 10.92
CA LEU A 118 -8.05 -2.58 11.77
C LEU A 118 -8.47 -2.50 13.25
N PRO A 119 -7.69 -3.08 14.17
CA PRO A 119 -8.01 -3.04 15.60
C PRO A 119 -8.00 -1.60 16.10
N GLU A 120 -8.76 -1.32 17.16
CA GLU A 120 -8.87 0.03 17.74
C GLU A 120 -7.51 0.61 18.15
N GLY A 121 -6.58 -0.24 18.61
CA GLY A 121 -5.21 0.14 18.96
C GLY A 121 -4.29 0.45 17.78
N PHE A 122 -4.73 0.27 16.52
CA PHE A 122 -3.88 0.52 15.35
C PHE A 122 -3.58 2.01 15.15
N LYS A 123 -4.51 2.90 15.52
CA LYS A 123 -4.35 4.36 15.33
C LYS A 123 -3.42 5.02 16.36
N GLN A 124 -2.88 4.25 17.31
CA GLN A 124 -2.03 4.77 18.39
C GLN A 124 -0.59 5.03 17.94
#